data_AF-A0A962UUP6-F1
#
_entry.id   AF-A0A962UUP6-F1
#
_cell.length_a   1.000
_cell.length_b   1.000
_cell.length_c   1.000
_cell.angle_alpha   90.00
_cell.angle_beta   90.00
_cell.angle_gamma   90.00
#
_symmetry.space_group_name_H-M   'P 1'
#
loop_
_entity.id
_entity.type
_entity.pdbx_description
1 polymer ?
#
loop_
_entity_poly.entity_id
_entity_poly.type
_entity_poly.pdbx_seq_one_letter_code
_entity_poly.pdbx_strand_id
1 'polypeptide(L)'
;MQAAAQQANIPLSTNYVGGMFGFFFSDAGQISRYPQVTACDVERFKQFFHGMLDGGVYLAPSAFEAGFMSAAHSEADIDNTIALAEKVFATL
;
A
#
# COMPACT_ATOMS: atom_id res chain seq x y z
N MET A 1 -6.52 -0.97 3.61
CA MET A 1 -5.09 -1.35 3.49
C MET A 1 -4.46 -1.77 4.82
N GLN A 2 -4.27 -0.89 5.81
CA GLN A 2 -3.62 -1.24 7.09
C GLN A 2 -4.24 -2.49 7.76
N ALA A 3 -5.57 -2.54 7.87
CA ALA A 3 -6.27 -3.67 8.47
C ALA A 3 -6.07 -4.99 7.69
N ALA A 4 -6.09 -4.92 6.36
CA ALA A 4 -5.85 -6.08 5.49
C ALA A 4 -4.43 -6.64 5.65
N ALA A 5 -3.42 -5.76 5.69
CA ALA A 5 -2.03 -6.15 5.95
C ALA A 5 -1.89 -6.79 7.34
N GLN A 6 -2.55 -6.23 8.36
CA GLN A 6 -2.54 -6.78 9.71
C GLN A 6 -3.14 -8.18 9.79
N GLN A 7 -4.25 -8.44 9.08
CA GLN A 7 -4.87 -9.78 9.03
C GLN A 7 -3.95 -10.82 8.38
N ALA A 8 -3.13 -10.40 7.41
CA ALA A 8 -2.12 -11.23 6.77
C ALA A 8 -0.79 -11.30 7.55
N ASN A 9 -0.69 -10.67 8.73
CA ASN A 9 0.55 -10.52 9.51
C ASN A 9 1.69 -9.85 8.74
N ILE A 10 1.36 -8.90 7.86
CA ILE A 10 2.33 -8.13 7.07
C ILE A 10 2.58 -6.78 7.76
N PRO A 11 3.83 -6.49 8.17
CA PRO A 11 4.20 -5.18 8.72
C PRO A 11 4.01 -4.08 7.67
N LEU A 12 3.14 -3.14 7.97
CA LEU A 12 2.82 -2.00 7.10
C LEU A 12 2.68 -0.74 7.96
N SER A 13 3.30 0.34 7.53
CA SER A 13 3.06 1.69 8.05
C SER A 13 2.38 2.52 6.96
N THR A 14 1.40 3.33 7.33
CA THR A 14 0.62 4.14 6.39
C THR A 14 0.62 5.60 6.81
N ASN A 15 0.69 6.50 5.83
CA ASN A 15 0.57 7.95 6.01
C ASN A 15 -0.50 8.48 5.06
N TYR A 16 -1.23 9.51 5.47
CA TYR A 16 -2.17 10.21 4.58
C TYR A 16 -2.32 11.68 4.99
N VAL A 17 -2.59 12.53 4.00
CA VAL A 17 -2.95 13.95 4.17
C VAL A 17 -3.90 14.34 3.04
N GLY A 18 -5.16 14.62 3.36
CA GLY A 18 -6.18 14.92 2.35
C GLY A 18 -6.35 13.75 1.37
N GLY A 19 -6.24 14.03 0.07
CA GLY A 19 -6.32 13.02 -0.98
C GLY A 19 -5.01 12.25 -1.25
N MET A 20 -3.93 12.56 -0.53
CA MET A 20 -2.64 11.85 -0.66
C MET A 20 -2.53 10.75 0.37
N PHE A 21 -2.02 9.60 -0.04
CA PHE A 21 -1.72 8.49 0.85
C PHE A 21 -0.40 7.82 0.48
N GLY A 22 0.18 7.08 1.41
CA GLY A 22 1.38 6.28 1.19
C GLY A 22 1.40 5.10 2.14
N PHE A 23 2.09 4.05 1.73
CA PHE A 23 2.26 2.84 2.54
C PHE A 23 3.70 2.33 2.40
N PHE A 24 4.22 1.81 3.50
CA PHE A 24 5.62 1.42 3.64
C PHE A 24 5.66 0.04 4.30
N PHE A 25 6.25 -0.94 3.62
CA PHE A 25 6.49 -2.25 4.21
C PHE A 25 7.63 -2.14 5.23
N SER A 26 7.27 -2.09 6.51
CA SER A 26 8.21 -1.83 7.61
C SER A 26 7.62 -2.29 8.93
N ASP A 27 8.50 -2.81 9.80
CA ASP A 27 8.20 -3.07 11.21
C ASP A 27 8.23 -1.79 12.08
N ALA A 28 8.73 -0.68 11.52
CA ALA A 28 8.73 0.59 12.22
C ALA A 28 7.29 1.14 12.29
N GLY A 29 6.82 1.43 13.51
CA GLY A 29 5.44 1.90 13.70
C GLY A 29 5.09 3.16 12.88
N GLN A 30 5.93 4.18 12.93
CA GLN A 30 5.71 5.44 12.20
C GLN A 30 6.92 5.83 11.34
N ILE A 31 6.66 6.08 10.06
CA ILE A 31 7.61 6.60 9.08
C ILE A 31 7.41 8.11 8.95
N SER A 32 8.38 8.90 9.41
CA SER A 32 8.31 10.37 9.44
C SER A 32 9.57 11.07 8.91
N ARG A 33 10.60 10.31 8.52
CA ARG A 33 11.85 10.86 7.96
C ARG A 33 12.43 9.98 6.87
N TYR A 34 13.16 10.60 5.95
CA TYR A 34 13.75 9.95 4.78
C TYR A 34 14.55 8.67 5.10
N PRO A 35 15.44 8.62 6.12
CA PRO A 35 16.19 7.39 6.41
C PRO A 35 15.31 6.18 6.75
N GLN A 36 14.10 6.39 7.27
CA GLN A 36 13.17 5.30 7.56
C GLN A 36 12.54 4.77 6.26
N VAL A 37 12.19 5.67 5.33
CA VAL A 37 11.66 5.29 4.02
C VAL A 37 12.67 4.44 3.26
N THR A 38 13.95 4.85 3.24
CA THR A 38 15.01 4.10 2.55
C THR A 38 15.33 2.74 3.17
N ALA A 39 14.88 2.49 4.41
CA ALA A 39 15.06 1.23 5.12
C ALA A 39 13.85 0.28 4.98
N CYS A 40 12.80 0.69 4.26
CA CYS A 40 11.62 -0.13 4.05
C CYS A 40 11.89 -1.27 3.04
N ASP A 41 11.06 -2.32 3.10
CA ASP A 41 11.16 -3.49 2.23
C ASP A 41 10.65 -3.18 0.82
N VAL A 42 11.56 -2.70 -0.02
CA VAL A 42 11.29 -2.33 -1.42
C VAL A 42 11.00 -3.56 -2.28
N GLU A 43 11.55 -4.73 -1.97
CA GLU A 43 11.28 -5.95 -2.75
C GLU A 43 9.85 -6.44 -2.51
N ARG A 44 9.39 -6.44 -1.25
CA ARG A 44 7.98 -6.72 -0.94
C ARG A 44 7.04 -5.69 -1.55
N PHE A 45 7.42 -4.41 -1.60
CA PHE A 45 6.67 -3.40 -2.33
C PHE A 45 6.50 -3.77 -3.82
N LYS A 46 7.58 -4.18 -4.49
CA LYS A 46 7.50 -4.59 -5.91
C LYS A 46 6.56 -5.76 -6.12
N GLN A 47 6.66 -6.79 -5.27
CA GLN A 47 5.77 -7.96 -5.34
C GLN A 47 4.31 -7.56 -5.13
N PHE A 48 4.03 -6.72 -4.12
CA PHE A 48 2.70 -6.19 -3.87
C PHE A 48 2.18 -5.36 -5.06
N PHE A 49 3.00 -4.44 -5.59
CA PHE A 49 2.66 -3.61 -6.74
C PHE A 49 2.27 -4.47 -7.94
N HIS A 50 3.06 -5.50 -8.28
CA HIS A 50 2.75 -6.38 -9.40
C HIS A 50 1.49 -7.22 -9.16
N GLY A 51 1.29 -7.74 -7.94
CA GLY A 51 0.06 -8.47 -7.61
C GLY A 51 -1.19 -7.60 -7.71
N MET A 52 -1.10 -6.33 -7.29
CA MET A 52 -2.20 -5.36 -7.44
C MET A 52 -2.43 -5.02 -8.92
N LEU A 53 -1.37 -4.83 -9.69
CA LEU A 53 -1.44 -4.54 -11.12
C LEU A 53 -2.09 -5.68 -11.91
N ASP A 54 -1.69 -6.93 -11.63
CA ASP A 54 -2.26 -8.13 -12.26
C ASP A 54 -3.74 -8.30 -11.92
N GLY A 55 -4.17 -7.83 -10.75
CA GLY A 55 -5.58 -7.77 -10.34
C GLY A 55 -6.36 -6.54 -10.82
N GLY A 56 -5.73 -5.66 -11.62
CA GLY A 56 -6.38 -4.51 -12.25
C GLY A 56 -6.33 -3.21 -11.46
N VAL A 57 -5.57 -3.13 -10.36
CA VAL A 57 -5.37 -1.90 -9.58
C VAL A 57 -3.98 -1.33 -9.86
N TYR A 58 -3.94 -0.20 -10.55
CA TYR A 58 -2.70 0.50 -10.86
C TYR A 58 -2.32 1.47 -9.72
N LEU A 59 -1.32 1.09 -8.93
CA LEU A 59 -0.72 1.95 -7.90
C LEU A 59 0.46 2.76 -8.46
N ALA A 60 1.00 3.70 -7.68
CA ALA A 60 2.23 4.38 -8.06
C ALA A 60 3.37 3.34 -8.22
N PRO A 61 4.11 3.31 -9.35
CA PRO A 61 5.12 2.29 -9.63
C PRO A 61 6.46 2.55 -8.92
N SER A 62 6.41 3.04 -7.69
CA SER A 62 7.58 3.40 -6.87
C SER A 62 7.22 3.36 -5.39
N ALA A 63 8.09 2.74 -4.58
CA ALA A 63 7.96 2.70 -3.12
C ALA A 63 8.17 4.06 -2.44
N PHE A 64 8.62 5.06 -3.21
CA PHE A 64 8.94 6.41 -2.73
C PHE A 64 7.89 7.45 -3.14
N GLU A 65 6.87 7.04 -3.89
CA GLU A 65 5.83 7.93 -4.40
C GLU A 65 4.56 7.87 -3.53
N ALA A 66 3.82 8.98 -3.54
CA ALA A 66 2.49 9.03 -2.96
C ALA A 66 1.46 8.44 -3.94
N GLY A 67 0.43 7.79 -3.38
CA GLY A 67 -0.82 7.54 -4.07
C GLY A 67 -1.77 8.73 -3.94
N PHE A 68 -2.70 8.83 -4.89
CA PHE A 68 -3.65 9.94 -4.97
C PHE A 68 -5.08 9.43 -5.13
N MET A 69 -6.00 10.04 -4.38
CA MET A 69 -7.43 9.85 -4.55
C MET A 69 -8.00 10.92 -5.48
N SER A 70 -9.01 10.55 -6.26
CA SER A 70 -9.82 11.48 -7.06
C SER A 70 -11.28 11.41 -6.61
N ALA A 71 -12.03 12.48 -6.88
CA ALA A 71 -13.48 12.51 -6.63
C ALA A 71 -14.28 11.53 -7.52
N ALA A 72 -13.63 10.90 -8.51
CA ALA A 72 -14.25 9.89 -9.35
C ALA A 72 -14.25 8.49 -8.70
N HIS A 73 -13.44 8.26 -7.66
CA HIS A 73 -13.44 6.98 -6.96
C HIS A 73 -14.73 6.82 -6.16
N SER A 74 -15.43 5.72 -6.42
CA SER A 74 -16.61 5.28 -5.67
C SER A 74 -16.22 4.41 -4.48
N GLU A 75 -17.15 4.20 -3.55
CA GLU A 75 -16.96 3.24 -2.45
C GLU A 75 -16.65 1.83 -2.98
N ALA A 76 -17.31 1.43 -4.08
CA ALA A 76 -17.04 0.14 -4.72
C ALA A 76 -15.61 0.02 -5.25
N ASP A 77 -15.02 1.10 -5.77
CA ASP A 77 -13.61 1.10 -6.21
C ASP A 77 -12.67 0.87 -5.02
N ILE A 78 -12.98 1.47 -3.86
CA ILE A 78 -12.22 1.31 -2.63
C ILE A 78 -12.35 -0.12 -2.09
N ASP A 79 -13.57 -0.65 -2.01
CA ASP A 79 -13.84 -1.99 -1.52
C ASP A 79 -13.17 -3.06 -2.39
N ASN A 80 -13.28 -2.94 -3.71
CA ASN A 80 -12.61 -3.83 -4.66
C ASN A 80 -11.08 -3.75 -4.52
N THR A 81 -10.54 -2.56 -4.33
CA THR A 81 -9.10 -2.34 -4.12
C THR A 81 -8.62 -3.02 -2.83
N ILE A 82 -9.38 -2.92 -1.74
CA ILE A 82 -9.05 -3.55 -0.47
C ILE A 82 -9.16 -5.08 -0.58
N ALA A 83 -10.23 -5.60 -1.17
CA ALA A 83 -10.44 -7.03 -1.35
C ALA A 83 -9.36 -7.67 -2.23
N LEU A 84 -8.88 -6.96 -3.26
CA LEU A 84 -7.73 -7.42 -4.04
C LEU A 84 -6.45 -7.43 -3.19
N ALA A 85 -6.21 -6.36 -2.43
CA ALA A 85 -5.02 -6.27 -1.59
C ALA A 85 -4.96 -7.37 -0.53
N GLU A 86 -6.09 -7.75 0.08
CA GLU A 86 -6.17 -8.90 0.99
C GLU A 86 -5.66 -10.19 0.31
N LYS A 87 -6.07 -10.43 -0.94
CA LYS A 87 -5.61 -11.58 -1.72
C LYS A 87 -4.12 -11.49 -2.02
N VAL A 88 -3.63 -10.31 -2.41
CA VAL A 88 -2.20 -10.11 -2.72
C VAL A 88 -1.35 -10.27 -1.47
N PHE A 89 -1.74 -9.69 -0.33
CA PHE A 89 -1.03 -9.83 0.94
C PHE A 89 -0.88 -11.30 1.36
N ALA A 90 -1.88 -12.15 1.10
CA ALA A 90 -1.81 -13.58 1.40
C ALA A 90 -0.77 -14.35 0.56
N THR A 91 -0.18 -13.71 -0.46
CA THR A 91 0.88 -14.28 -1.31
C THR A 91 2.29 -13.78 -0.97
N LEU A 92 2.42 -12.87 0.00
CA LEU A 92 3.67 -12.20 0.39
C LEU A 92 4.30 -12.75 1.68
#